data_AF-A0A644SYA2-F1
#
_entry.id   AF-A0A644SYA2-F1
#
_cell.length_a   1.000
_cell.length_b   1.000
_cell.length_c   1.000
_cell.angle_alpha   90.00
_cell.angle_beta   90.00
_cell.angle_gamma   90.00
#
_symmetry.space_group_name_H-M   'P 1'
#
loop_
_entity.id
_entity.type
_entity.pdbx_description
1 polymer ?
#
loop_
_entity_poly.entity_id
_entity_poly.type
_entity_poly.pdbx_seq_one_letter_code
_entity_poly.pdbx_strand_id
1 'polypeptide(L)'
;MRRPSEDFSDKARLTAFLGAFCFFLSAVEYMLPKPLPFMRLGIANLPILIAIDILPFKWYLALALVKVIGMSIISGTLFSYIALFSLVGTMAAALSMWGLRRAGRGLISQIGVSIAGAMVSNATQILIARYLVFRETAWLIAPLFLTMGLATGAALGLFSERFARISRWYALAAGLPPVEEEVFAERRPGAVKAFFNRLSEHRERKEGKGAATKKTAKEKAAAARAIRREKAQMLFPPGPTALAGVIVMVAFLSMKSLPAKALMLVFFALAAAGLGKRFSLFVTLSVTAGIVVANLLVPSGKILGSFLGLKITEGALLEGFQRAITFEGLMYISKASIMPGLNLPGRLGSIVAAAFGYYERVLEYKGKIRPGAVALDADALMMRVWESDSIPASAHPGQKKDLQPAERLKKGTGLAILTLASTVAWVLVFFLR
;
A
#
# COMPACT_ATOMS: atom_id res chain seq x y z
N MET A 1 -9.30 -29.59 -22.83
CA MET A 1 -9.99 -28.52 -22.06
C MET A 1 -10.13 -29.01 -20.63
N ARG A 2 -9.54 -28.31 -19.63
CA ARG A 2 -9.75 -28.63 -18.20
C ARG A 2 -11.19 -28.32 -17.81
N ARG A 3 -11.79 -29.06 -16.88
CA ARG A 3 -13.13 -28.69 -16.36
C ARG A 3 -13.03 -27.32 -15.67
N PRO A 4 -14.05 -26.44 -15.75
CA PRO A 4 -14.01 -25.10 -15.16
C PRO A 4 -13.66 -25.09 -13.65
N SER A 5 -13.99 -26.16 -12.91
CA SER A 5 -13.65 -26.31 -11.49
C SER A 5 -12.22 -26.79 -11.22
N GLU A 6 -11.55 -27.46 -12.17
CA GLU A 6 -10.15 -27.88 -12.05
C GLU A 6 -9.18 -26.71 -12.21
N ASP A 7 -9.60 -25.63 -12.88
CA ASP A 7 -8.75 -24.46 -13.13
C ASP A 7 -8.50 -23.62 -11.86
N PHE A 8 -9.46 -23.60 -10.92
CA PHE A 8 -9.36 -22.93 -9.61
C PHE A 8 -8.75 -23.82 -8.50
N SER A 9 -8.20 -24.98 -8.87
CA SER A 9 -7.55 -25.92 -7.93
C SER A 9 -6.22 -25.38 -7.41
N ASP A 10 -5.47 -24.63 -8.23
CA ASP A 10 -4.20 -24.02 -7.82
C ASP A 10 -4.45 -22.79 -6.93
N LYS A 11 -4.40 -23.03 -5.62
CA LYS A 11 -4.58 -21.97 -4.62
C LYS A 11 -3.43 -20.97 -4.59
N ALA A 12 -2.23 -21.34 -5.05
CA ALA A 12 -1.12 -20.40 -5.17
C ALA A 12 -1.37 -19.39 -6.29
N ARG A 13 -1.80 -19.89 -7.46
CA ARG A 13 -2.22 -19.06 -8.59
C ARG A 13 -3.37 -18.14 -8.22
N LEU A 14 -4.39 -18.67 -7.55
CA LEU A 14 -5.55 -17.89 -7.11
C LEU A 14 -5.17 -16.80 -6.10
N THR A 15 -4.27 -17.13 -5.17
CA THR A 15 -3.72 -16.16 -4.21
C THR A 15 -2.95 -15.04 -4.93
N ALA A 16 -2.11 -15.38 -5.91
CA ALA A 16 -1.38 -14.39 -6.70
C ALA A 16 -2.33 -13.48 -7.49
N PHE A 17 -3.33 -14.06 -8.14
CA PHE A 17 -4.35 -13.34 -8.89
C PHE A 17 -5.14 -12.36 -8.00
N LEU A 18 -5.67 -12.81 -6.86
CA LEU A 18 -6.36 -11.92 -5.90
C LEU A 18 -5.40 -10.87 -5.31
N GLY A 19 -4.12 -11.21 -5.14
CA GLY A 19 -3.07 -10.28 -4.76
C GLY A 19 -2.89 -9.14 -5.76
N ALA A 20 -2.96 -9.44 -7.06
CA ALA A 20 -2.90 -8.43 -8.12
C ALA A 20 -4.06 -7.43 -8.04
N PHE A 21 -5.28 -7.91 -7.77
CA PHE A 21 -6.43 -7.04 -7.53
C PHE A 21 -6.26 -6.20 -6.27
N CYS A 22 -5.61 -6.73 -5.22
CA CYS A 22 -5.25 -5.91 -4.05
C CYS A 22 -4.32 -4.75 -4.45
N PHE A 23 -3.34 -5.01 -5.30
CA PHE A 23 -2.39 -4.00 -5.79
C PHE A 23 -3.08 -2.94 -6.65
N PHE A 24 -3.94 -3.38 -7.57
CA PHE A 24 -4.74 -2.52 -8.44
C PHE A 24 -5.68 -1.62 -7.64
N LEU A 25 -6.46 -2.20 -6.73
CA LEU A 25 -7.39 -1.42 -5.89
C LEU A 25 -6.65 -0.49 -4.94
N SER A 26 -5.47 -0.87 -4.46
CA SER A 26 -4.57 0.03 -3.73
C SER A 26 -4.14 1.23 -4.60
N ALA A 27 -3.75 0.99 -5.85
CA ALA A 27 -3.36 2.07 -6.76
C ALA A 27 -4.52 3.04 -7.01
N VAL A 28 -5.74 2.52 -7.21
CA VAL A 28 -6.97 3.32 -7.31
C VAL A 28 -7.22 4.11 -6.02
N GLU A 29 -7.09 3.47 -4.86
CA GLU A 29 -7.26 4.12 -3.55
C GLU A 29 -6.26 5.28 -3.35
N TYR A 30 -5.01 5.15 -3.82
CA TYR A 30 -4.03 6.24 -3.78
C TYR A 30 -4.38 7.44 -4.67
N MET A 31 -5.24 7.27 -5.67
CA MET A 31 -5.72 8.36 -6.52
C MET A 31 -6.87 9.15 -5.89
N LEU A 32 -7.56 8.56 -4.90
CA LEU A 32 -8.60 9.23 -4.15
C LEU A 32 -8.00 10.22 -3.14
N PRO A 33 -8.59 11.41 -2.96
CA PRO A 33 -8.12 12.36 -1.96
C PRO A 33 -8.26 11.73 -0.58
N LYS A 34 -7.14 11.64 0.14
CA LYS A 34 -7.13 11.07 1.48
C LYS A 34 -7.63 12.12 2.48
N PRO A 35 -8.58 11.77 3.37
CA PRO A 35 -9.06 12.70 4.38
C PRO A 35 -7.96 13.07 5.38
N LEU A 36 -7.03 12.15 5.67
CA LEU A 36 -5.80 12.38 6.44
C LEU A 36 -4.64 11.60 5.82
N PRO A 37 -3.38 12.05 5.97
CA PRO A 37 -2.20 11.40 5.36
C PRO A 37 -2.09 9.88 5.62
N PHE A 38 -2.59 9.42 6.76
CA PHE A 38 -2.52 8.01 7.21
C PHE A 38 -3.84 7.25 7.04
N MET A 39 -4.96 7.92 6.75
CA MET A 39 -6.26 7.27 6.59
C MET A 39 -6.36 6.60 5.23
N ARG A 40 -6.68 5.31 5.25
CA ARG A 40 -7.02 4.51 4.07
C ARG A 40 -8.51 4.17 4.12
N LEU A 41 -9.16 4.21 2.96
CA LEU A 41 -10.56 3.83 2.79
C LEU A 41 -10.75 2.31 2.91
N GLY A 42 -9.70 1.54 2.61
CA GLY A 42 -9.70 0.09 2.74
C GLY A 42 -10.16 -0.65 1.49
N ILE A 43 -10.26 0.01 0.33
CA ILE A 43 -10.70 -0.62 -0.93
C ILE A 43 -9.77 -1.78 -1.31
N ALA A 44 -8.47 -1.66 -1.03
CA ALA A 44 -7.51 -2.74 -1.23
C ALA A 44 -7.75 -4.00 -0.37
N ASN A 45 -8.65 -3.96 0.63
CA ASN A 45 -9.06 -5.12 1.42
C ASN A 45 -10.16 -5.94 0.76
N LEU A 46 -10.84 -5.41 -0.26
CA LEU A 46 -11.97 -6.07 -0.88
C LEU A 46 -11.64 -7.48 -1.41
N PRO A 47 -10.51 -7.73 -2.09
CA PRO A 47 -10.19 -9.09 -2.54
C PRO A 47 -9.92 -10.05 -1.37
N ILE A 48 -9.42 -9.56 -0.22
CA ILE A 48 -9.28 -10.37 1.00
C ILE A 48 -10.66 -10.74 1.53
N LEU A 49 -11.61 -9.80 1.57
CA LEU A 49 -12.98 -10.07 2.02
C LEU A 49 -13.68 -11.10 1.12
N ILE A 50 -13.47 -11.02 -0.20
CA ILE A 50 -14.00 -12.00 -1.16
C ILE A 50 -13.32 -13.36 -1.00
N ALA A 51 -12.02 -13.39 -0.72
CA ALA A 51 -11.24 -14.63 -0.62
C ALA A 51 -11.61 -15.51 0.58
N ILE A 52 -12.32 -14.99 1.58
CA ILE A 52 -12.59 -15.70 2.84
C ILE A 52 -13.34 -17.03 2.64
N ASP A 53 -14.22 -17.09 1.63
CA ASP A 53 -14.99 -18.28 1.30
C ASP A 53 -14.36 -19.13 0.18
N ILE A 54 -13.24 -18.66 -0.41
CA ILE A 54 -12.61 -19.28 -1.59
C ILE A 54 -11.28 -19.95 -1.23
N LEU A 55 -10.46 -19.29 -0.41
CA LEU A 55 -9.13 -19.74 -0.04
C LEU A 55 -9.16 -20.43 1.32
N PRO A 56 -8.47 -21.56 1.50
CA PRO A 56 -8.28 -22.13 2.84
C PRO A 56 -7.36 -21.22 3.67
N PHE A 57 -7.41 -21.36 4.99
CA PHE A 57 -6.77 -20.47 5.97
C PHE A 57 -5.32 -20.07 5.63
N LYS A 58 -4.48 -21.05 5.27
CA LYS A 58 -3.06 -20.83 4.95
C LYS A 58 -2.88 -19.89 3.75
N TRP A 59 -3.66 -20.09 2.69
CA TRP A 59 -3.61 -19.28 1.46
C TRP A 59 -4.31 -17.93 1.65
N TYR A 60 -5.36 -17.88 2.47
CA TYR A 60 -6.01 -16.65 2.87
C TYR A 60 -5.06 -15.71 3.63
N LEU A 61 -4.30 -16.24 4.60
CA LEU A 61 -3.29 -15.44 5.32
C LEU A 61 -2.12 -15.05 4.40
N ALA A 62 -1.72 -15.95 3.49
CA ALA A 62 -0.73 -15.64 2.45
C ALA A 62 -1.19 -14.49 1.55
N LEU A 63 -2.46 -14.45 1.12
CA LEU A 63 -3.03 -13.34 0.35
C LEU A 63 -2.90 -12.02 1.12
N ALA A 64 -3.24 -12.03 2.40
CA ALA A 64 -3.16 -10.85 3.25
C ALA A 64 -1.69 -10.35 3.38
N LEU A 65 -0.71 -11.25 3.48
CA LEU A 65 0.71 -10.90 3.46
C LEU A 65 1.15 -10.37 2.10
N VAL A 66 0.77 -11.04 1.02
CA VAL A 66 1.06 -10.64 -0.37
C VAL A 66 0.56 -9.22 -0.62
N LYS A 67 -0.68 -8.90 -0.20
CA LYS A 67 -1.24 -7.54 -0.26
C LYS A 67 -0.31 -6.53 0.41
N VAL A 68 0.05 -6.75 1.68
CA VAL A 68 0.81 -5.77 2.46
C VAL A 68 2.20 -5.58 1.88
N ILE A 69 2.87 -6.67 1.53
CA ILE A 69 4.21 -6.66 0.95
C ILE A 69 4.20 -5.95 -0.40
N GLY A 70 3.35 -6.38 -1.33
CA GLY A 70 3.30 -5.80 -2.67
C GLY A 70 2.86 -4.34 -2.67
N MET A 71 1.86 -3.98 -1.87
CA MET A 71 1.45 -2.57 -1.70
C MET A 71 2.61 -1.72 -1.17
N SER A 72 3.38 -2.24 -0.22
CA SER A 72 4.52 -1.51 0.38
C SER A 72 5.72 -1.41 -0.56
N ILE A 73 5.93 -2.39 -1.44
CA ILE A 73 6.92 -2.32 -2.53
C ILE A 73 6.50 -1.26 -3.55
N ILE A 74 5.23 -1.25 -3.98
CA ILE A 74 4.67 -0.30 -4.94
C ILE A 74 4.82 1.14 -4.42
N SER A 75 4.46 1.39 -3.16
CA SER A 75 4.60 2.72 -2.55
C SER A 75 6.03 3.07 -2.13
N GLY A 76 6.95 2.10 -2.11
CA GLY A 76 8.31 2.28 -1.62
C GLY A 76 8.38 2.48 -0.10
N THR A 77 7.43 1.92 0.66
CA THR A 77 7.27 2.15 2.11
C THR A 77 7.49 0.89 2.96
N LEU A 78 8.05 -0.19 2.42
CA LEU A 78 8.26 -1.48 3.10
C LEU A 78 8.98 -1.36 4.46
N PHE A 79 9.96 -0.46 4.58
CA PHE A 79 10.77 -0.28 5.80
C PHE A 79 10.30 0.92 6.64
N SER A 80 8.99 1.18 6.67
CA SER A 80 8.41 2.34 7.37
C SER A 80 7.29 1.95 8.32
N TYR A 81 6.94 2.88 9.24
CA TYR A 81 5.78 2.70 10.11
C TYR A 81 4.47 2.53 9.34
N ILE A 82 4.36 3.09 8.12
CA ILE A 82 3.17 2.89 7.26
C ILE A 82 3.01 1.40 6.88
N ALA A 83 4.11 0.72 6.56
CA ALA A 83 4.06 -0.72 6.26
C ALA A 83 3.75 -1.54 7.52
N LEU A 84 4.32 -1.16 8.67
CA LEU A 84 4.04 -1.83 9.94
C LEU A 84 2.57 -1.71 10.33
N PHE A 85 1.99 -0.51 10.31
CA PHE A 85 0.57 -0.29 10.59
C PHE A 85 -0.33 -1.07 9.61
N SER A 86 0.05 -1.11 8.33
CA SER A 86 -0.66 -1.89 7.32
C SER A 86 -0.56 -3.39 7.60
N LEU A 87 0.60 -3.89 8.04
CA LEU A 87 0.83 -5.30 8.34
C LEU A 87 -0.02 -5.75 9.53
N VAL A 88 0.19 -5.15 10.69
CA VAL A 88 -0.48 -5.58 11.93
C VAL A 88 -2.01 -5.40 11.79
N GLY A 89 -2.45 -4.27 11.23
CA GLY A 89 -3.87 -4.03 10.98
C GLY A 89 -4.50 -5.01 10.00
N THR A 90 -3.82 -5.35 8.88
CA THR A 90 -4.36 -6.31 7.90
C THR A 90 -4.37 -7.73 8.47
N MET A 91 -3.33 -8.14 9.21
CA MET A 91 -3.27 -9.47 9.82
C MET A 91 -4.33 -9.65 10.90
N ALA A 92 -4.48 -8.69 11.81
CA ALA A 92 -5.50 -8.73 12.85
C ALA A 92 -6.92 -8.79 12.25
N ALA A 93 -7.18 -7.99 11.22
CA ALA A 93 -8.44 -8.02 10.48
C ALA A 93 -8.69 -9.38 9.80
N ALA A 94 -7.68 -9.92 9.10
CA ALA A 94 -7.77 -11.21 8.44
C ALA A 94 -8.10 -12.34 9.43
N LEU A 95 -7.41 -12.40 10.56
CA LEU A 95 -7.67 -13.38 11.61
C LEU A 95 -9.07 -13.23 12.21
N SER A 96 -9.50 -12.00 12.50
CA SER A 96 -10.83 -11.71 13.03
C SER A 96 -11.93 -12.11 12.04
N MET A 97 -11.79 -11.72 10.76
CA MET A 97 -12.74 -12.07 9.71
C MET A 97 -12.86 -13.59 9.55
N TRP A 98 -11.73 -14.29 9.45
CA TRP A 98 -11.70 -15.75 9.34
C TRP A 98 -12.36 -16.44 10.54
N GLY A 99 -11.98 -16.02 11.76
CA GLY A 99 -12.54 -16.56 13.00
C GLY A 99 -14.05 -16.34 13.09
N LEU A 100 -14.51 -15.14 12.76
CA LEU A 100 -15.92 -14.78 12.80
C LEU A 100 -16.74 -15.58 11.77
N ARG A 101 -16.24 -15.68 10.52
CA ARG A 101 -16.91 -16.44 9.46
C ARG A 101 -17.00 -17.94 9.80
N ARG A 102 -15.97 -18.51 10.41
CA ARG A 102 -15.93 -19.92 10.84
C ARG A 102 -16.84 -20.19 12.04
N ALA A 103 -16.84 -19.30 13.03
CA ALA A 103 -17.66 -19.43 14.23
C ALA A 103 -19.15 -19.21 13.91
N GLY A 104 -19.46 -18.27 13.02
CA GLY A 104 -20.83 -17.93 12.63
C GLY A 104 -21.52 -18.97 11.76
N ARG A 105 -20.82 -20.00 11.24
CA ARG A 105 -21.37 -21.10 10.41
C ARG A 105 -22.35 -20.65 9.30
N GLY A 106 -22.10 -19.48 8.69
CA GLY A 106 -22.95 -18.91 7.63
C GLY A 106 -24.07 -17.96 8.10
N LEU A 107 -24.29 -17.79 9.41
CA LEU A 107 -25.26 -16.83 9.96
C LEU A 107 -24.78 -15.37 9.84
N ILE A 108 -23.48 -15.17 9.64
CA ILE A 108 -22.86 -13.84 9.58
C ILE A 108 -22.67 -13.45 8.11
N SER A 109 -23.40 -12.43 7.69
CA SER A 109 -23.32 -11.85 6.34
C SER A 109 -21.92 -11.31 6.04
N GLN A 110 -21.62 -11.15 4.75
CA GLN A 110 -20.33 -10.58 4.33
C GLN A 110 -20.16 -9.13 4.82
N ILE A 111 -21.28 -8.44 5.07
CA ILE A 111 -21.33 -7.11 5.70
C ILE A 111 -20.78 -7.15 7.13
N GLY A 112 -21.28 -8.07 7.96
CA GLY A 112 -20.84 -8.21 9.35
C GLY A 112 -19.36 -8.58 9.46
N VAL A 113 -18.89 -9.49 8.62
CA VAL A 113 -17.46 -9.85 8.52
C VAL A 113 -16.61 -8.63 8.15
N SER A 114 -17.04 -7.85 7.16
CA SER A 114 -16.33 -6.64 6.72
C SER A 114 -16.24 -5.58 7.82
N ILE A 115 -17.35 -5.32 8.52
CA ILE A 115 -17.41 -4.36 9.63
C ILE A 115 -16.46 -4.81 10.75
N ALA A 116 -16.51 -6.07 11.17
CA ALA A 116 -15.63 -6.61 12.20
C ALA A 116 -14.15 -6.48 11.80
N GLY A 117 -13.81 -6.87 10.57
CA GLY A 117 -12.47 -6.71 10.03
C GLY A 117 -11.99 -5.26 10.04
N ALA A 118 -12.83 -4.31 9.61
CA ALA A 118 -12.50 -2.89 9.61
C ALA A 118 -12.29 -2.34 11.03
N MET A 119 -13.14 -2.70 11.99
CA MET A 119 -13.02 -2.29 13.39
C MET A 119 -11.75 -2.83 14.04
N VAL A 120 -11.47 -4.12 13.88
CA VAL A 120 -10.26 -4.73 14.43
C VAL A 120 -9.00 -4.14 13.79
N SER A 121 -9.00 -3.89 12.48
CA SER A 121 -7.88 -3.27 11.77
C SER A 121 -7.58 -1.88 12.33
N ASN A 122 -8.61 -1.02 12.40
CA ASN A 122 -8.47 0.35 12.84
C ASN A 122 -8.09 0.44 14.32
N ALA A 123 -8.74 -0.36 15.18
CA ALA A 123 -8.41 -0.43 16.60
C ALA A 123 -6.95 -0.86 16.83
N THR A 124 -6.49 -1.88 16.09
CA THR A 124 -5.12 -2.38 16.17
C THR A 124 -4.12 -1.34 15.65
N GLN A 125 -4.44 -0.63 14.56
CA GLN A 125 -3.60 0.45 14.04
C GLN A 125 -3.49 1.60 15.03
N ILE A 126 -4.59 2.03 15.65
CA ILE A 126 -4.60 3.05 16.70
C ILE A 126 -3.75 2.59 17.89
N LEU A 127 -3.91 1.33 18.32
CA LEU A 127 -3.18 0.78 19.46
C LEU A 127 -1.66 0.78 19.20
N ILE A 128 -1.22 0.29 18.04
CA ILE A 128 0.20 0.31 17.68
C ILE A 128 0.71 1.74 17.47
N ALA A 129 -0.10 2.62 16.87
CA ALA A 129 0.25 4.03 16.66
C ALA A 129 0.39 4.80 17.98
N ARG A 130 -0.40 4.45 19.02
CA ARG A 130 -0.23 4.96 20.38
C ARG A 130 1.16 4.67 20.92
N TYR A 131 1.60 3.42 20.85
CA TYR A 131 2.90 3.03 21.43
C TYR A 131 4.09 3.54 20.63
N LEU A 132 3.96 3.66 19.30
CA LEU A 132 5.10 3.99 18.44
C LEU A 132 5.21 5.47 18.06
N VAL A 133 4.10 6.20 17.88
CA VAL A 133 4.11 7.52 17.22
C VAL A 133 3.33 8.60 17.96
N PHE A 134 2.18 8.31 18.55
CA PHE A 134 1.24 9.37 19.00
C PHE A 134 0.94 9.40 20.51
N ARG A 135 1.50 8.50 21.34
CA ARG A 135 1.20 8.40 22.79
C ARG A 135 -0.32 8.50 23.05
N GLU A 136 -0.74 9.29 24.03
CA GLU A 136 -2.13 9.42 24.46
C GLU A 136 -3.01 10.13 23.42
N THR A 137 -2.44 10.97 22.56
CA THR A 137 -3.17 11.67 21.50
C THR A 137 -3.85 10.72 20.52
N ALA A 138 -3.34 9.49 20.38
CA ALA A 138 -3.96 8.47 19.53
C ALA A 138 -5.45 8.24 19.85
N TRP A 139 -5.86 8.41 21.12
CA TRP A 139 -7.25 8.25 21.55
C TRP A 139 -8.18 9.35 21.05
N LEU A 140 -7.67 10.57 20.86
CA LEU A 140 -8.48 11.68 20.33
C LEU A 140 -8.87 11.44 18.87
N ILE A 141 -8.03 10.72 18.11
CA ILE A 141 -8.29 10.39 16.71
C ILE A 141 -9.17 9.14 16.59
N ALA A 142 -9.24 8.31 17.64
CA ALA A 142 -9.91 7.01 17.61
C ALA A 142 -11.40 7.08 17.22
N PRO A 143 -12.24 7.98 17.75
CA PRO A 143 -13.65 8.06 17.37
C PRO A 143 -13.83 8.33 15.87
N LEU A 144 -13.05 9.25 15.30
CA LEU A 144 -13.11 9.56 13.88
C LEU A 144 -12.63 8.37 13.03
N PHE A 145 -11.55 7.70 13.43
CA PHE A 145 -11.03 6.53 12.71
C PHE A 145 -11.98 5.34 12.73
N LEU A 146 -12.65 5.09 13.87
CA LEU A 146 -13.59 3.99 14.03
C LEU A 146 -14.93 4.28 13.32
N THR A 147 -15.45 5.51 13.40
CA THR A 147 -16.67 5.88 12.66
C THR A 147 -16.46 5.78 11.14
N MET A 148 -15.33 6.26 10.63
CA MET A 148 -14.95 6.08 9.22
C MET A 148 -14.79 4.61 8.86
N GLY A 149 -14.12 3.82 9.71
CA GLY A 149 -13.96 2.38 9.50
C GLY A 149 -15.29 1.63 9.46
N LEU A 150 -16.27 2.05 10.26
CA LEU A 150 -17.61 1.45 10.29
C LEU A 150 -18.32 1.74 8.97
N ALA A 151 -18.29 3.00 8.53
CA ALA A 151 -18.90 3.42 7.27
C ALA A 151 -18.26 2.72 6.05
N THR A 152 -16.93 2.70 5.97
CA THR A 152 -16.24 2.02 4.85
C THR A 152 -16.39 0.51 4.92
N GLY A 153 -16.32 -0.09 6.12
CA GLY A 153 -16.55 -1.52 6.35
C GLY A 153 -17.95 -1.96 5.92
N ALA A 154 -18.99 -1.20 6.25
CA ALA A 154 -20.35 -1.46 5.80
C ALA A 154 -20.48 -1.34 4.27
N ALA A 155 -19.93 -0.28 3.66
CA ALA A 155 -19.99 -0.06 2.21
C ALA A 155 -19.27 -1.15 1.41
N LEU A 156 -18.05 -1.53 1.83
CA LEU A 156 -17.30 -2.61 1.20
C LEU A 156 -17.96 -3.98 1.41
N GLY A 157 -18.56 -4.20 2.58
CA GLY A 157 -19.33 -5.40 2.88
C GLY A 157 -20.55 -5.56 1.99
N LEU A 158 -21.32 -4.48 1.79
CA LEU A 158 -22.46 -4.44 0.87
C LEU A 158 -22.03 -4.72 -0.58
N PHE A 159 -20.92 -4.12 -1.02
CA PHE A 159 -20.37 -4.39 -2.35
C PHE A 159 -19.97 -5.86 -2.49
N SER A 160 -19.26 -6.41 -1.49
CA SER A 160 -18.77 -7.79 -1.51
C SER A 160 -19.92 -8.80 -1.55
N GLU A 161 -20.96 -8.59 -0.73
CA GLU A 161 -22.19 -9.40 -0.73
C GLU A 161 -22.90 -9.36 -2.09
N ARG A 162 -23.02 -8.17 -2.68
CA ARG A 162 -23.62 -8.02 -4.01
C ARG A 162 -22.76 -8.69 -5.08
N PHE A 163 -21.44 -8.52 -5.02
CA PHE A 163 -20.50 -9.12 -5.95
C PHE A 163 -20.57 -10.65 -5.88
N ALA A 164 -20.56 -11.23 -4.69
CA ALA A 164 -20.66 -12.68 -4.49
C ALA A 164 -21.94 -13.30 -5.10
N ARG A 165 -23.05 -12.55 -5.12
CA ARG A 165 -24.32 -13.01 -5.71
C ARG A 165 -24.38 -12.95 -7.23
N ILE A 166 -23.67 -12.00 -7.85
CA ILE A 166 -23.78 -11.73 -9.30
C ILE A 166 -22.53 -12.10 -10.10
N SER A 167 -21.40 -12.35 -9.44
CA SER A 167 -20.13 -12.60 -10.13
C SER A 167 -20.04 -14.06 -10.57
N ARG A 168 -19.92 -14.27 -11.88
CA ARG A 168 -19.65 -15.59 -12.46
C ARG A 168 -18.28 -16.10 -12.03
N TRP A 169 -17.28 -15.22 -12.00
CA TRP A 169 -15.94 -15.56 -11.54
C TRP A 169 -15.96 -16.08 -10.09
N TYR A 170 -16.68 -15.37 -9.20
CA TYR A 170 -16.81 -15.77 -7.80
C TYR A 170 -17.50 -17.13 -7.67
N ALA A 171 -18.62 -17.33 -8.38
CA ALA A 171 -19.34 -18.61 -8.34
C ALA A 171 -18.44 -19.78 -8.75
N LEU A 172 -17.68 -19.64 -9.84
CA LEU A 172 -16.73 -20.65 -10.30
C LEU A 172 -15.60 -20.89 -9.28
N ALA A 173 -15.02 -19.82 -8.72
CA ALA A 173 -13.93 -19.91 -7.75
C ALA A 173 -14.36 -20.55 -6.42
N ALA A 174 -15.60 -20.27 -5.99
CA ALA A 174 -16.20 -20.82 -4.77
C ALA A 174 -16.81 -22.23 -4.96
N GLY A 175 -16.90 -22.73 -6.20
CA GLY A 175 -17.53 -24.02 -6.51
C GLY A 175 -19.06 -24.00 -6.41
N LEU A 176 -19.68 -22.84 -6.55
CA LEU A 176 -21.13 -22.65 -6.59
C LEU A 176 -21.68 -22.88 -8.01
N PRO A 177 -22.97 -23.22 -8.17
CA PRO A 177 -23.60 -23.32 -9.49
C PRO A 177 -23.48 -21.98 -10.24
N PRO A 178 -23.32 -22.01 -11.57
CA PRO A 178 -23.21 -20.79 -12.37
C PRO A 178 -24.47 -19.95 -12.23
N VAL A 179 -24.29 -18.63 -12.02
CA VAL A 179 -25.38 -17.67 -11.91
C VAL A 179 -26.13 -17.62 -13.25
N GLU A 180 -27.45 -17.86 -13.23
CA GLU A 180 -28.32 -17.83 -14.42
C GLU A 180 -28.29 -16.44 -15.10
N GLU A 181 -28.14 -16.42 -16.44
CA GLU A 181 -27.94 -15.20 -17.24
C GLU A 181 -29.14 -14.22 -17.17
N GLU A 182 -30.35 -14.69 -16.86
CA GLU A 182 -31.57 -13.87 -16.85
C GLU A 182 -31.59 -12.81 -15.74
N VAL A 183 -30.90 -13.04 -14.61
CA VAL A 183 -30.85 -12.08 -13.48
C VAL A 183 -30.06 -10.80 -13.82
N PHE A 184 -29.24 -10.83 -14.89
CA PHE A 184 -28.34 -9.74 -15.27
C PHE A 184 -29.03 -8.59 -16.05
N ALA A 185 -30.19 -8.84 -16.66
CA ALA A 185 -30.83 -7.87 -17.55
C ALA A 185 -31.58 -6.73 -16.82
N GLU A 186 -32.03 -6.94 -15.59
CA GLU A 186 -33.16 -6.17 -15.04
C GLU A 186 -32.82 -5.00 -14.11
N ARG A 187 -31.56 -4.78 -13.72
CA ARG A 187 -31.21 -3.75 -12.70
C ARG A 187 -30.17 -2.73 -13.16
N ARG A 188 -30.59 -1.78 -14.00
CA ARG A 188 -29.83 -0.55 -14.34
C ARG A 188 -30.10 0.59 -13.34
N PRO A 189 -29.13 1.05 -12.53
CA PRO A 189 -29.34 2.22 -11.67
C PRO A 189 -29.02 3.52 -12.44
N GLY A 190 -30.06 4.21 -12.94
CA GLY A 190 -29.94 5.51 -13.61
C GLY A 190 -29.39 6.64 -12.72
N ALA A 191 -29.58 6.54 -11.40
CA ALA A 191 -29.17 7.57 -10.43
C ALA A 191 -27.63 7.71 -10.28
N VAL A 192 -26.89 6.62 -10.37
CA VAL A 192 -25.41 6.64 -10.22
C VAL A 192 -24.75 7.25 -11.46
N LYS A 193 -25.31 7.02 -12.64
CA LYS A 193 -24.84 7.63 -13.90
C LYS A 193 -25.00 9.15 -13.87
N ALA A 194 -26.11 9.65 -13.31
CA ALA A 194 -26.34 11.08 -13.14
C ALA A 194 -25.37 11.75 -12.15
N PHE A 195 -25.01 11.07 -11.05
CA PHE A 195 -24.05 11.59 -10.07
C PHE A 195 -22.63 11.71 -10.66
N PHE A 196 -22.15 10.68 -11.35
CA PHE A 196 -20.81 10.71 -11.96
C PHE A 196 -20.70 11.68 -13.13
N ASN A 197 -21.77 11.86 -13.93
CA ASN A 197 -21.80 12.88 -14.98
C ASN A 197 -21.67 14.30 -14.41
N ARG A 198 -22.34 14.62 -13.29
CA ARG A 198 -22.16 15.92 -12.61
C ARG A 198 -20.73 16.14 -12.10
N LEU A 199 -20.05 15.06 -11.69
CA LEU A 199 -18.67 15.10 -11.20
C LEU A 199 -17.66 15.31 -12.35
N SER A 200 -17.91 14.74 -13.53
CA SER A 200 -17.10 14.99 -14.73
C SER A 200 -17.27 16.41 -15.26
N GLU A 201 -18.50 16.94 -15.30
CA GLU A 201 -18.77 18.33 -15.71
C GLU A 201 -18.07 19.35 -14.79
N HIS A 202 -18.00 19.07 -13.48
CA HIS A 202 -17.27 19.90 -12.52
C HIS A 202 -15.75 19.84 -12.70
N ARG A 203 -15.23 18.72 -13.22
CA ARG A 203 -13.79 18.51 -13.47
C ARG A 203 -13.35 19.22 -14.75
N GLU A 204 -14.17 19.17 -15.79
CA GLU A 204 -13.93 19.89 -17.05
C GLU A 204 -13.98 21.42 -16.86
N ARG A 205 -14.87 21.93 -16.00
CA ARG A 205 -14.88 23.36 -15.61
C ARG A 205 -13.60 23.83 -14.90
N LYS A 206 -12.85 22.95 -14.23
CA LYS A 206 -11.60 23.29 -13.52
C LYS A 206 -10.34 23.21 -14.38
N GLU A 207 -10.43 22.72 -15.62
CA GLU A 207 -9.29 22.57 -16.54
C GLU A 207 -9.14 23.73 -17.54
N GLY A 208 -9.82 24.86 -17.31
CA GLY A 208 -9.67 26.07 -18.11
C GLY A 208 -8.41 26.90 -17.79
N LYS A 209 -7.61 27.15 -18.83
CA LYS A 209 -6.55 28.18 -18.97
C LYS A 209 -5.46 28.18 -17.87
N GLY A 210 -4.57 27.19 -17.96
CA GLY A 210 -3.34 27.06 -17.15
C GLY A 210 -2.75 25.64 -17.14
N ALA A 211 -3.50 24.66 -17.65
CA ALA A 211 -3.16 23.24 -17.64
C ALA A 211 -2.07 22.85 -18.65
N ALA A 212 -2.00 23.49 -19.83
CA ALA A 212 -1.07 23.10 -20.89
C ALA A 212 0.40 23.26 -20.49
N THR A 213 0.78 24.39 -19.89
CA THR A 213 2.16 24.71 -19.47
C THR A 213 2.60 23.88 -18.24
N LYS A 214 1.68 23.63 -17.29
CA LYS A 214 1.94 22.74 -16.14
C LYS A 214 2.09 21.28 -16.55
N LYS A 215 1.37 20.84 -17.60
CA LYS A 215 1.45 19.47 -18.12
C LYS A 215 2.82 19.19 -18.76
N THR A 216 3.35 20.12 -19.56
CA THR A 216 4.69 20.00 -20.17
C THR A 216 5.82 20.00 -19.14
N ALA A 217 5.74 20.85 -18.10
CA ALA A 217 6.73 20.85 -17.02
C ALA A 217 6.72 19.53 -16.21
N LYS A 218 5.52 18.98 -15.95
CA LYS A 218 5.33 17.70 -15.24
C LYS A 218 5.85 16.52 -16.06
N GLU A 219 5.69 16.54 -17.38
CA GLU A 219 6.20 15.54 -18.31
C GLU A 219 7.73 15.58 -18.40
N LYS A 220 8.34 16.76 -18.59
CA LYS A 220 9.81 16.93 -18.56
C LYS A 220 10.40 16.44 -17.23
N ALA A 221 9.78 16.80 -16.11
CA ALA A 221 10.21 16.33 -14.79
C ALA A 221 10.03 14.81 -14.62
N ALA A 222 9.04 14.20 -15.27
CA ALA A 222 8.86 12.74 -15.26
C ALA A 222 9.94 12.03 -16.08
N ALA A 223 10.28 12.53 -17.27
CA ALA A 223 11.34 12.00 -18.12
C ALA A 223 12.71 12.08 -17.43
N ALA A 224 13.05 13.23 -16.83
CA ALA A 224 14.29 13.39 -16.07
C ALA A 224 14.38 12.45 -14.83
N ARG A 225 13.24 12.07 -14.24
CA ARG A 225 13.20 11.06 -13.17
C ARG A 225 13.38 9.65 -13.72
N ALA A 226 12.85 9.34 -14.89
CA ALA A 226 13.02 8.03 -15.54
C ALA A 226 14.49 7.76 -15.87
N ILE A 227 15.20 8.73 -16.46
CA ILE A 227 16.63 8.62 -16.77
C ILE A 227 17.45 8.37 -15.50
N ARG A 228 17.16 9.10 -14.41
CA ARG A 228 17.84 8.90 -13.12
C ARG A 228 17.60 7.51 -12.54
N ARG A 229 16.37 6.98 -12.66
CA ARG A 229 16.03 5.62 -12.22
C ARG A 229 16.79 4.56 -13.00
N GLU A 230 16.91 4.74 -14.30
CA GLU A 230 17.64 3.81 -15.16
C GLU A 230 19.13 3.76 -14.79
N LYS A 231 19.78 4.93 -14.66
CA LYS A 231 21.17 5.02 -14.16
C LYS A 231 21.34 4.37 -12.80
N ALA A 232 20.38 4.59 -11.89
CA ALA A 232 20.39 3.98 -10.57
C ALA A 232 20.27 2.45 -10.62
N GLN A 233 19.47 1.88 -11.52
CA GLN A 233 19.34 0.42 -11.68
C GLN A 233 20.63 -0.22 -12.22
N MET A 234 21.41 0.52 -13.02
CA MET A 234 22.72 0.05 -13.48
C MET A 234 23.75 0.00 -12.33
N LEU A 235 23.65 0.92 -11.37
CA LEU A 235 24.60 1.04 -10.27
C LEU A 235 24.22 0.18 -9.06
N PHE A 236 22.95 0.17 -8.67
CA PHE A 236 22.48 -0.41 -7.42
C PHE A 236 21.68 -1.70 -7.65
N PRO A 237 22.25 -2.87 -7.33
CA PRO A 237 21.54 -4.14 -7.45
C PRO A 237 20.40 -4.23 -6.40
N PRO A 238 19.20 -4.72 -6.75
CA PRO A 238 18.02 -4.57 -5.92
C PRO A 238 18.11 -5.31 -4.57
N GLY A 239 18.61 -6.55 -4.55
CA GLY A 239 18.75 -7.34 -3.33
C GLY A 239 19.68 -6.70 -2.29
N PRO A 240 20.95 -6.41 -2.63
CA PRO A 240 21.88 -5.73 -1.72
C PRO A 240 21.40 -4.34 -1.28
N THR A 241 20.72 -3.60 -2.17
CA THR A 241 20.15 -2.27 -1.83
C THR A 241 19.05 -2.38 -0.78
N ALA A 242 18.17 -3.38 -0.90
CA ALA A 242 17.15 -3.65 0.11
C ALA A 242 17.77 -4.10 1.45
N LEU A 243 18.79 -4.96 1.42
CA LEU A 243 19.49 -5.41 2.63
C LEU A 243 20.19 -4.25 3.35
N ALA A 244 20.93 -3.41 2.61
CA ALA A 244 21.52 -2.19 3.16
C ALA A 244 20.45 -1.27 3.77
N GLY A 245 19.28 -1.18 3.13
CA GLY A 245 18.12 -0.50 3.68
C GLY A 245 17.67 -0.99 5.04
N VAL A 246 17.59 -2.32 5.22
CA VAL A 246 17.24 -2.93 6.52
C VAL A 246 18.31 -2.62 7.57
N ILE A 247 19.59 -2.75 7.23
CA ILE A 247 20.71 -2.46 8.15
C ILE A 247 20.67 -1.00 8.58
N VAL A 248 20.50 -0.08 7.63
CA VAL A 248 20.41 1.36 7.91
C VAL A 248 19.14 1.71 8.68
N MET A 249 18.01 1.07 8.39
CA MET A 249 16.76 1.26 9.14
C MET A 249 16.97 0.93 10.63
N VAL A 250 17.62 -0.20 10.93
CA VAL A 250 17.91 -0.62 12.31
C VAL A 250 18.87 0.37 12.99
N ALA A 251 19.92 0.79 12.30
CA ALA A 251 20.82 1.82 12.80
C ALA A 251 20.07 3.13 13.10
N PHE A 252 19.28 3.62 12.15
CA PHE A 252 18.52 4.86 12.26
C PHE A 252 17.52 4.85 13.43
N LEU A 253 16.83 3.73 13.66
CA LEU A 253 15.95 3.56 14.82
C LEU A 253 16.72 3.60 16.15
N SER A 254 17.94 3.07 16.16
CA SER A 254 18.81 2.98 17.34
C SER A 254 19.49 4.31 17.69
N MET A 255 19.47 5.31 16.80
CA MET A 255 20.05 6.63 17.05
C MET A 255 19.28 7.39 18.12
N LYS A 256 20.00 7.97 19.08
CA LYS A 256 19.43 8.86 20.12
C LYS A 256 19.53 10.34 19.72
N SER A 257 20.65 10.73 19.09
CA SER A 257 20.88 12.10 18.63
C SER A 257 19.86 12.55 17.57
N LEU A 258 19.11 13.61 17.90
CA LEU A 258 18.15 14.25 17.00
C LEU A 258 18.84 14.92 15.79
N PRO A 259 19.95 15.66 15.95
CA PRO A 259 20.71 16.20 14.81
C PRO A 259 21.19 15.12 13.85
N ALA A 260 21.67 13.97 14.37
CA ALA A 260 22.12 12.86 13.54
C ALA A 260 20.97 12.28 12.70
N LYS A 261 19.80 12.09 13.30
CA LYS A 261 18.59 11.66 12.58
C LYS A 261 18.15 12.67 11.51
N ALA A 262 18.20 13.96 11.82
CA ALA A 262 17.86 15.01 10.86
C ALA A 262 18.82 15.01 9.66
N LEU A 263 20.13 14.86 9.91
CA LEU A 263 21.13 14.76 8.84
C LEU A 263 20.92 13.52 7.96
N MET A 264 20.62 12.37 8.57
CA MET A 264 20.29 11.15 7.82
C MET A 264 18.99 11.29 7.02
N LEU A 265 17.96 11.93 7.58
CA LEU A 265 16.73 12.22 6.87
C LEU A 265 17.01 13.03 5.59
N VAL A 266 17.79 14.11 5.71
CA VAL A 266 18.19 14.94 4.55
C VAL A 266 18.97 14.11 3.54
N PHE A 267 19.97 13.35 3.99
CA PHE A 267 20.76 12.47 3.14
C PHE A 267 19.88 11.48 2.36
N PHE A 268 18.96 10.78 3.02
CA PHE A 268 18.08 9.81 2.36
C PHE A 268 16.99 10.46 1.51
N ALA A 269 16.54 11.67 1.84
CA ALA A 269 15.66 12.45 0.98
C ALA A 269 16.36 12.84 -0.33
N LEU A 270 17.62 13.28 -0.24
CA LEU A 270 18.47 13.58 -1.42
C LEU A 270 18.79 12.31 -2.21
N ALA A 271 19.12 11.19 -1.54
CA ALA A 271 19.35 9.91 -2.20
C ALA A 271 18.09 9.44 -2.94
N ALA A 272 16.92 9.46 -2.31
CA ALA A 272 15.65 9.11 -2.94
C ALA A 272 15.34 10.03 -4.15
N ALA A 273 15.63 11.33 -4.03
CA ALA A 273 15.53 12.28 -5.14
C ALA A 273 16.50 11.92 -6.28
N GLY A 274 17.76 11.60 -5.97
CA GLY A 274 18.81 11.17 -6.90
C GLY A 274 18.43 9.89 -7.64
N LEU A 275 17.79 8.94 -6.96
CA LEU A 275 17.23 7.71 -7.52
C LEU A 275 15.94 7.94 -8.35
N GLY A 276 15.53 9.19 -8.55
CA GLY A 276 14.33 9.57 -9.31
C GLY A 276 13.01 9.15 -8.63
N LYS A 277 13.01 8.84 -7.34
CA LYS A 277 11.78 8.51 -6.59
C LYS A 277 10.90 9.76 -6.48
N ARG A 278 9.59 9.56 -6.57
CA ARG A 278 8.64 10.67 -6.42
C ARG A 278 8.35 10.87 -4.93
N PHE A 279 8.39 12.11 -4.48
CA PHE A 279 7.85 12.51 -3.19
C PHE A 279 7.17 13.87 -3.33
N SER A 280 6.18 14.09 -2.48
CA SER A 280 5.46 15.36 -2.41
C SER A 280 5.93 16.05 -1.15
N LEU A 281 6.60 17.20 -1.29
CA LEU A 281 7.01 18.01 -0.15
C LEU A 281 5.79 18.36 0.71
N PHE A 282 4.66 18.62 0.07
CA PHE A 282 3.39 18.86 0.77
C PHE A 282 2.98 17.68 1.66
N VAL A 283 3.12 16.43 1.19
CA VAL A 283 2.76 15.25 2.01
C VAL A 283 3.69 15.11 3.20
N THR A 284 5.01 15.26 2.99
CA THR A 284 6.00 15.20 4.06
C THR A 284 5.78 16.30 5.11
N LEU A 285 5.52 17.54 4.67
CA LEU A 285 5.19 18.64 5.58
C LEU A 285 3.86 18.42 6.30
N SER A 286 2.84 17.89 5.61
CA SER A 286 1.53 17.59 6.22
C SER A 286 1.64 16.49 7.28
N VAL A 287 2.43 15.45 7.02
CA VAL A 287 2.71 14.37 7.98
C VAL A 287 3.48 14.90 9.18
N THR A 288 4.55 15.66 8.94
CA THR A 288 5.35 16.29 9.99
C THR A 288 4.49 17.19 10.87
N ALA A 289 3.72 18.09 10.26
CA ALA A 289 2.81 18.99 10.96
C ALA A 289 1.75 18.20 11.75
N GLY A 290 1.15 17.18 11.17
CA GLY A 290 0.18 16.32 11.85
C GLY A 290 0.76 15.63 13.08
N ILE A 291 2.00 15.12 13.00
CA ILE A 291 2.68 14.49 14.15
C ILE A 291 3.03 15.52 15.22
N VAL A 292 3.53 16.70 14.84
CA VAL A 292 3.87 17.77 15.79
C VAL A 292 2.62 18.29 16.49
N VAL A 293 1.56 18.62 15.74
CA VAL A 293 0.26 19.07 16.30
C VAL A 293 -0.33 18.01 17.22
N ALA A 294 -0.29 16.74 16.83
CA ALA A 294 -0.77 15.66 17.69
C ALA A 294 0.01 15.59 19.02
N ASN A 295 1.32 15.80 19.01
CA ASN A 295 2.09 15.81 20.26
C ASN A 295 1.81 17.06 21.11
N LEU A 296 1.54 18.22 20.48
CA LEU A 296 1.17 19.45 21.21
C LEU A 296 -0.14 19.34 22.00
N LEU A 297 -1.03 18.41 21.64
CA LEU A 297 -2.27 18.17 22.38
C LEU A 297 -2.04 17.60 23.78
N VAL A 298 -0.88 16.98 24.02
CA VAL A 298 -0.49 16.45 25.33
C VAL A 298 0.69 17.30 25.85
N PRO A 299 0.42 18.35 26.65
CA PRO A 299 1.46 19.25 27.13
C PRO A 299 2.47 18.50 28.01
N SER A 300 3.75 18.72 27.77
CA SER A 300 4.86 18.09 28.49
C SER A 300 6.06 19.03 28.56
N GLY A 301 6.62 19.20 29.76
CA GLY A 301 7.73 20.11 30.01
C GLY A 301 7.30 21.57 30.16
N LYS A 302 8.23 22.49 29.86
CA LYS A 302 8.03 23.93 30.06
C LYS A 302 7.04 24.51 29.05
N ILE A 303 6.16 25.41 29.50
CA ILE A 303 5.24 26.14 28.63
C ILE A 303 6.03 27.26 27.94
N LEU A 304 6.09 27.23 26.62
CA LEU A 304 6.71 28.25 25.79
C LEU A 304 5.70 29.34 25.37
N GLY A 305 4.42 28.98 25.30
CA GLY A 305 3.35 29.90 24.98
C GLY A 305 1.99 29.19 24.92
N SER A 306 0.95 29.94 24.56
CA SER A 306 -0.38 29.39 24.31
C SER A 306 -0.93 29.92 22.99
N PHE A 307 -1.60 29.05 22.23
CA PHE A 307 -2.23 29.40 20.96
C PHE A 307 -3.59 28.71 20.87
N LEU A 308 -4.67 29.47 20.67
CA LEU A 308 -6.06 28.94 20.64
C LEU A 308 -6.43 28.06 21.85
N GLY A 309 -5.94 28.42 23.04
CA GLY A 309 -6.15 27.62 24.26
C GLY A 309 -5.27 26.37 24.39
N LEU A 310 -4.48 26.02 23.36
CA LEU A 310 -3.49 24.96 23.42
C LEU A 310 -2.18 25.46 24.03
N LYS A 311 -1.71 24.78 25.08
CA LYS A 311 -0.41 25.06 25.71
C LYS A 311 0.71 24.48 24.83
N ILE A 312 1.49 25.35 24.21
CA ILE A 312 2.67 24.95 23.45
C ILE A 312 3.79 24.74 24.44
N THR A 313 4.14 23.48 24.68
CA THR A 313 5.22 23.11 25.59
C THR A 313 6.46 22.65 24.84
N GLU A 314 7.64 22.97 25.36
CA GLU A 314 8.95 22.61 24.81
C GLU A 314 9.09 21.09 24.61
N GLY A 315 8.72 20.30 25.63
CA GLY A 315 8.83 18.83 25.57
C GLY A 315 7.93 18.24 24.49
N ALA A 316 6.69 18.71 24.37
CA ALA A 316 5.77 18.26 23.32
C ALA A 316 6.29 18.59 21.89
N LEU A 317 6.91 19.76 21.70
CA LEU A 317 7.53 20.11 20.41
C LEU A 317 8.71 19.20 20.09
N LEU A 318 9.64 19.03 21.03
CA LEU A 318 10.84 18.21 20.82
C LEU A 318 10.47 16.75 20.54
N GLU A 319 9.57 16.17 21.32
CA GLU A 319 9.07 14.81 21.07
C GLU A 319 8.34 14.72 19.72
N GLY A 320 7.53 15.72 19.38
CA GLY A 320 6.82 15.82 18.10
C GLY A 320 7.78 15.82 16.90
N PHE A 321 8.80 16.66 16.94
CA PHE A 321 9.84 16.71 15.89
C PHE A 321 10.65 15.44 15.83
N GLN A 322 11.05 14.87 16.96
CA GLN A 322 11.80 13.62 17.00
C GLN A 322 11.03 12.48 16.35
N ARG A 323 9.72 12.36 16.61
CA ARG A 323 8.87 11.34 16.00
C ARG A 323 8.59 11.62 14.53
N ALA A 324 8.37 12.88 14.16
CA ALA A 324 8.19 13.26 12.77
C ALA A 324 9.43 12.95 11.91
N ILE A 325 10.62 13.34 12.39
CA ILE A 325 11.90 13.02 11.74
C ILE A 325 12.10 11.51 11.66
N THR A 326 11.76 10.77 12.71
CA THR A 326 11.87 9.30 12.69
C THR A 326 10.92 8.69 11.65
N PHE A 327 9.66 9.15 11.62
CA PHE A 327 8.64 8.66 10.70
C PHE A 327 9.02 8.94 9.23
N GLU A 328 9.40 10.17 8.92
CA GLU A 328 9.83 10.56 7.57
C GLU A 328 11.15 9.89 7.20
N GLY A 329 12.10 9.78 8.13
CA GLY A 329 13.40 9.15 7.89
C GLY A 329 13.26 7.71 7.44
N LEU A 330 12.42 6.93 8.14
CA LEU A 330 12.10 5.56 7.73
C LEU A 330 11.41 5.51 6.35
N MET A 331 10.53 6.46 6.04
CA MET A 331 9.88 6.55 4.73
C MET A 331 10.88 6.81 3.61
N TYR A 332 11.85 7.70 3.81
CA TYR A 332 12.88 8.00 2.81
C TYR A 332 13.95 6.91 2.68
N ILE A 333 14.38 6.31 3.80
CA ILE A 333 15.24 5.12 3.78
C ILE A 333 14.56 4.02 2.96
N SER A 334 13.30 3.71 3.28
CA SER A 334 12.51 2.73 2.54
C SER A 334 12.43 3.03 1.04
N LYS A 335 12.17 4.29 0.66
CA LYS A 335 12.09 4.68 -0.76
C LYS A 335 13.43 4.55 -1.49
N ALA A 336 14.52 4.87 -0.82
CA ALA A 336 15.87 4.73 -1.38
C ALA A 336 16.28 3.25 -1.52
N SER A 337 15.80 2.39 -0.63
CA SER A 337 16.21 0.99 -0.56
C SER A 337 15.42 0.04 -1.46
N ILE A 338 14.18 0.37 -1.81
CA ILE A 338 13.33 -0.50 -2.63
C ILE A 338 13.53 -0.17 -4.10
N MET A 339 14.25 -1.04 -4.80
CA MET A 339 14.52 -0.91 -6.24
C MET A 339 13.54 -1.74 -7.09
N PRO A 340 13.22 -1.32 -8.33
CA PRO A 340 12.49 -2.16 -9.28
C PRO A 340 13.21 -3.49 -9.52
N GLY A 341 12.46 -4.57 -9.70
CA GLY A 341 13.02 -5.92 -9.82
C GLY A 341 13.48 -6.55 -8.51
N LEU A 342 13.09 -5.99 -7.36
CA LEU A 342 13.30 -6.63 -6.06
C LEU A 342 12.47 -7.92 -5.97
N ASN A 343 13.17 -9.05 -5.97
CA ASN A 343 12.57 -10.37 -5.78
C ASN A 343 12.77 -10.80 -4.33
N LEU A 344 11.67 -11.21 -3.70
CA LEU A 344 11.73 -11.80 -2.36
C LEU A 344 12.02 -13.30 -2.46
N PRO A 345 12.84 -13.87 -1.57
CA PRO A 345 13.14 -15.30 -1.59
C PRO A 345 11.95 -16.14 -1.10
N GLY A 346 11.93 -17.41 -1.50
CA GLY A 346 10.98 -18.42 -1.02
C GLY A 346 9.59 -18.40 -1.67
N ARG A 347 8.70 -19.24 -1.16
CA ARG A 347 7.35 -19.47 -1.72
C ARG A 347 6.45 -18.23 -1.68
N LEU A 348 6.52 -17.40 -0.63
CA LEU A 348 5.76 -16.16 -0.59
C LEU A 348 6.26 -15.16 -1.65
N GLY A 349 7.58 -15.12 -1.86
CA GLY A 349 8.18 -14.26 -2.88
C GLY A 349 7.75 -14.64 -4.30
N SER A 350 7.64 -15.92 -4.62
CA SER A 350 7.13 -16.36 -5.93
C SER A 350 5.65 -15.99 -6.14
N ILE A 351 4.81 -16.04 -5.10
CA ILE A 351 3.42 -15.59 -5.17
C ILE A 351 3.34 -14.07 -5.37
N VAL A 352 4.16 -13.30 -4.65
CA VAL A 352 4.23 -11.84 -4.84
C VAL A 352 4.66 -11.50 -6.27
N ALA A 353 5.68 -12.19 -6.80
CA ALA A 353 6.13 -11.99 -8.18
C ALA A 353 5.04 -12.34 -9.20
N ALA A 354 4.34 -13.47 -9.03
CA ALA A 354 3.20 -13.83 -9.86
C ALA A 354 2.06 -12.81 -9.77
N ALA A 355 1.79 -12.26 -8.57
CA ALA A 355 0.80 -11.21 -8.38
C ALA A 355 1.17 -9.91 -9.13
N PHE A 356 2.45 -9.55 -9.20
CA PHE A 356 2.90 -8.43 -10.04
C PHE A 356 2.68 -8.69 -11.53
N GLY A 357 2.91 -9.92 -12.00
CA GLY A 357 2.61 -10.30 -13.39
C GLY A 357 1.12 -10.18 -13.74
N TYR A 358 0.23 -10.63 -12.85
CA TYR A 358 -1.21 -10.41 -13.03
C TYR A 358 -1.59 -8.93 -12.93
N TYR A 359 -0.93 -8.15 -12.06
CA TYR A 359 -1.21 -6.73 -11.89
C TYR A 359 -0.91 -5.93 -13.16
N GLU A 360 0.18 -6.24 -13.87
CA GLU A 360 0.49 -5.63 -15.17
C GLU A 360 -0.62 -5.89 -16.20
N ARG A 361 -1.15 -7.12 -16.26
CA ARG A 361 -2.29 -7.45 -17.13
C ARG A 361 -3.56 -6.69 -16.78
N VAL A 362 -3.84 -6.52 -15.48
CA VAL A 362 -4.97 -5.72 -15.02
C VAL A 362 -4.81 -4.26 -15.47
N LEU A 363 -3.58 -3.72 -15.48
CA LEU A 363 -3.31 -2.37 -15.98
C LEU A 363 -3.42 -2.25 -17.51
N GLU A 364 -3.11 -3.32 -18.25
CA GLU A 364 -3.24 -3.38 -19.71
C GLU A 364 -4.69 -3.50 -20.18
N TYR A 365 -5.60 -3.88 -19.29
CA TYR A 365 -7.02 -4.00 -19.61
C TYR A 365 -7.62 -2.65 -20.06
N LYS A 366 -8.09 -2.61 -21.30
CA LYS A 366 -8.67 -1.40 -21.94
C LYS A 366 -10.19 -1.27 -21.79
N GLY A 367 -10.86 -2.15 -21.04
CA GLY A 367 -12.31 -2.09 -20.87
C GLY A 367 -12.76 -0.90 -20.01
N LYS A 368 -14.02 -0.48 -20.18
CA LYS A 368 -14.60 0.66 -19.46
C LYS A 368 -15.25 0.19 -18.16
N ILE A 369 -14.94 0.84 -17.03
CA ILE A 369 -15.64 0.64 -15.74
C ILE A 369 -16.77 1.66 -15.64
N ARG A 370 -18.02 1.20 -15.66
CA ARG A 370 -19.22 2.03 -15.56
C ARG A 370 -19.64 2.16 -14.10
N PRO A 371 -19.84 3.37 -13.57
CA PRO A 371 -20.20 3.57 -12.16
C PRO A 371 -21.47 2.86 -11.67
N GLY A 372 -22.43 2.57 -12.56
CA GLY A 372 -23.64 1.81 -12.24
C GLY A 372 -23.53 0.29 -12.39
N ALA A 373 -22.43 -0.21 -12.97
CA ALA A 373 -22.21 -1.63 -13.26
C ALA A 373 -20.84 -2.12 -12.77
N VAL A 374 -20.25 -1.43 -11.78
CA VAL A 374 -18.88 -1.68 -11.30
C VAL A 374 -18.63 -3.15 -10.95
N ALA A 375 -19.59 -3.80 -10.29
CA ALA A 375 -19.46 -5.21 -9.92
C ALA A 375 -19.46 -6.15 -11.14
N LEU A 376 -20.26 -5.85 -12.18
CA LEU A 376 -20.30 -6.62 -13.43
C LEU A 376 -19.06 -6.39 -14.28
N ASP A 377 -18.63 -5.13 -14.39
CA ASP A 377 -17.42 -4.79 -15.14
C ASP A 377 -16.17 -5.34 -14.44
N ALA A 378 -16.17 -5.42 -13.10
CA ALA A 378 -15.12 -6.08 -12.32
C ALA A 378 -15.12 -7.61 -12.53
N ASP A 379 -16.28 -8.26 -12.57
CA ASP A 379 -16.40 -9.69 -12.90
C ASP A 379 -15.85 -9.99 -14.30
N ALA A 380 -16.26 -9.21 -15.30
CA ALA A 380 -15.78 -9.35 -16.67
C ALA A 380 -14.25 -9.14 -16.79
N LEU A 381 -13.70 -8.17 -16.05
CA LEU A 381 -12.26 -7.96 -15.93
C LEU A 381 -11.57 -9.19 -15.32
N MET A 382 -12.09 -9.71 -14.20
CA MET A 382 -11.53 -10.88 -13.52
C MET A 382 -11.56 -12.12 -14.41
N MET A 383 -12.69 -12.40 -15.08
CA MET A 383 -12.81 -13.50 -16.04
C MET A 383 -11.76 -13.38 -17.16
N ARG A 384 -11.65 -12.23 -17.83
CA ARG A 384 -10.70 -12.06 -18.94
C ARG A 384 -9.24 -12.23 -18.52
N VAL A 385 -8.85 -11.66 -17.38
CA VAL A 385 -7.46 -11.77 -16.89
C VAL A 385 -7.16 -13.19 -16.41
N TRP A 386 -8.17 -13.91 -15.92
CA TRP A 386 -8.04 -15.31 -15.51
C TRP A 386 -7.89 -16.26 -16.71
N GLU A 387 -8.69 -16.07 -17.76
CA GLU A 387 -8.75 -16.92 -18.97
C GLU A 387 -7.61 -16.70 -19.96
N SER A 388 -6.89 -15.57 -19.91
CA SER A 388 -5.77 -15.25 -20.82
C SER A 388 -4.51 -16.09 -20.53
N ASP A 389 -4.69 -17.40 -20.36
CA ASP A 389 -3.75 -18.34 -19.77
C ASP A 389 -2.62 -18.71 -20.74
N SER A 390 -1.58 -17.90 -20.71
CA SER A 390 -0.22 -18.41 -20.68
C SER A 390 0.47 -17.64 -19.58
N ILE A 391 0.75 -18.27 -18.44
CA ILE A 391 1.80 -17.73 -17.55
C ILE A 391 3.03 -17.62 -18.45
N PRO A 392 3.52 -16.43 -18.81
CA PRO A 392 4.77 -16.35 -19.52
C PRO A 392 5.77 -16.94 -18.53
N ALA A 393 6.55 -17.92 -18.97
CA ALA A 393 7.70 -18.41 -18.22
C ALA A 393 8.74 -17.29 -17.94
N SER A 394 8.46 -16.04 -18.29
CA SER A 394 9.27 -14.85 -18.04
C SER A 394 8.86 -14.12 -16.76
N ALA A 395 9.02 -14.78 -15.61
CA ALA A 395 9.27 -14.07 -14.35
C ALA A 395 10.21 -14.89 -13.44
N HIS A 396 11.18 -15.58 -14.06
CA HIS A 396 12.45 -15.85 -13.40
C HIS A 396 13.46 -14.81 -13.91
N PRO A 397 13.63 -13.64 -13.26
CA PRO A 397 14.81 -12.82 -13.45
C PRO A 397 15.94 -13.51 -12.67
N GLY A 398 16.33 -14.68 -13.17
CA GLY A 398 17.28 -15.60 -12.55
C GLY A 398 18.20 -16.26 -13.57
N GLN A 399 18.03 -16.00 -14.88
CA GLN A 399 19.16 -16.17 -15.78
C GLN A 399 20.22 -15.16 -15.34
N LYS A 400 21.28 -15.66 -14.70
CA LYS A 400 22.57 -14.97 -14.60
C LYS A 400 23.00 -14.69 -16.04
N LYS A 401 22.54 -13.56 -16.59
CA LYS A 401 23.17 -12.99 -17.78
C LYS A 401 24.61 -12.72 -17.36
N ASP A 402 25.59 -13.33 -18.03
CA ASP A 402 26.98 -13.03 -17.74
C ASP A 402 27.19 -11.53 -17.92
N LEU A 403 27.39 -10.83 -16.79
CA LEU A 403 27.54 -9.39 -16.81
C LEU A 403 28.81 -9.04 -17.59
N GLN A 404 28.69 -8.13 -18.54
CA GLN A 404 29.84 -7.53 -19.20
C GLN A 404 30.76 -6.86 -18.17
N PRO A 405 32.09 -6.82 -18.38
CA PRO A 405 33.06 -6.29 -17.41
C PRO A 405 32.71 -4.88 -16.90
N ALA A 406 32.24 -4.00 -17.78
CA ALA A 406 31.85 -2.63 -17.44
C ALA A 406 30.62 -2.56 -16.51
N GLU A 407 29.67 -3.49 -16.64
CA GLU A 407 28.52 -3.58 -15.74
C GLU A 407 28.91 -4.13 -14.36
N ARG A 408 29.85 -5.08 -14.31
CA ARG A 408 30.39 -5.61 -13.04
C ARG A 408 31.07 -4.51 -12.23
N LEU A 409 31.87 -3.67 -12.89
CA LEU A 409 32.55 -2.55 -12.24
C LEU A 409 31.55 -1.56 -11.63
N LYS A 410 30.54 -1.14 -12.41
CA LYS A 410 29.48 -0.22 -11.93
C LYS A 410 28.72 -0.79 -10.73
N LYS A 411 28.32 -2.07 -10.77
CA LYS A 411 27.65 -2.71 -9.63
C LYS A 411 28.56 -2.86 -8.42
N GLY A 412 29.86 -3.08 -8.63
CA GLY A 412 30.88 -3.06 -7.56
C GLY A 412 30.97 -1.70 -6.86
N THR A 413 30.98 -0.61 -7.63
CA THR A 413 30.93 0.76 -7.08
C THR A 413 29.65 0.99 -6.28
N GLY A 414 28.49 0.56 -6.80
CA GLY A 414 27.23 0.63 -6.07
C GLY A 414 27.26 -0.13 -4.75
N LEU A 415 27.85 -1.32 -4.72
CA LEU A 415 28.01 -2.11 -3.49
C LEU A 415 28.90 -1.39 -2.46
N ALA A 416 30.01 -0.79 -2.89
CA ALA A 416 30.88 -0.01 -2.02
C ALA A 416 30.18 1.22 -1.42
N ILE A 417 29.32 1.89 -2.20
CA ILE A 417 28.50 3.00 -1.70
C ILE A 417 27.51 2.51 -0.63
N LEU A 418 26.88 1.34 -0.85
CA LEU A 418 25.92 0.77 0.10
C LEU A 418 26.58 0.33 1.41
N THR A 419 27.78 -0.28 1.33
CA THR A 419 28.54 -0.66 2.53
C THR A 419 28.99 0.58 3.28
N LEU A 420 29.53 1.59 2.61
CA LEU A 420 29.93 2.86 3.23
C LEU A 420 28.73 3.53 3.93
N ALA A 421 27.59 3.65 3.26
CA ALA A 421 26.38 4.24 3.85
C ALA A 421 25.90 3.47 5.10
N SER A 422 25.98 2.14 5.07
CA SER A 422 25.62 1.28 6.20
C SER A 422 26.59 1.46 7.37
N THR A 423 27.90 1.51 7.10
CA THR A 423 28.93 1.73 8.11
C THR A 423 28.80 3.11 8.74
N VAL A 424 28.64 4.17 7.94
CA VAL A 424 28.45 5.54 8.45
C VAL A 424 27.21 5.63 9.35
N ALA A 425 26.10 4.98 8.96
CA ALA A 425 24.91 4.94 9.81
C ALA A 425 25.20 4.32 11.18
N TRP A 426 25.95 3.21 11.24
CA TRP A 426 26.32 2.59 12.52
C TRP A 426 27.34 3.39 13.32
N VAL A 427 28.32 4.03 12.66
CA VAL A 427 29.26 4.95 13.32
C VAL A 427 28.50 6.07 14.02
N LEU A 428 27.53 6.69 13.35
CA LEU A 428 26.69 7.73 13.97
C LEU A 428 25.90 7.22 15.18
N VAL A 429 25.48 5.95 15.20
CA VAL A 429 24.82 5.33 16.38
C VAL A 429 25.77 5.27 17.58
N PHE A 430 27.02 4.87 17.38
CA PHE A 430 27.98 4.66 18.46
C PHE A 430 28.62 5.96 18.97
N PHE A 431 28.94 6.88 18.06
CA PHE A 431 29.70 8.10 18.39
C PHE A 431 28.84 9.30 18.80
N LEU A 432 27.56 9.35 18.41
CA LEU A 432 26.64 10.45 18.77
C LEU A 432 25.57 9.98 19.78
N ARG A 433 26.00 9.22 20.78
CA ARG A 433 25.12 8.56 21.75
C ARG A 433 24.47 9.48 22.76
#